data_AF-A0A0D2FZM8-F1
#
_entry.id   AF-A0A0D2FZM8-F1
#
_cell.length_a   1.000
_cell.length_b   1.000
_cell.length_c   1.000
_cell.angle_alpha   90.00
_cell.angle_beta   90.00
_cell.angle_gamma   90.00
#
_symmetry.space_group_name_H-M   'P 1'
#
loop_
_entity.id
_entity.type
_entity.pdbx_description
1 polymer ?
#
loop_
_entity_poly.entity_id
_entity_poly.type
_entity_poly.pdbx_seq_one_letter_code
_entity_poly.pdbx_strand_id
1 'polypeptide(L)'
;MANHLQIADAAIQARASQLTWIGAPTSAINPQAEWFYRDYVNASLYVFVKPNGTTEPVHFLIGDIRIHYKQVGGGFGYPTIDETTTPDGIGRYNFFSHGPVIYWTPSTGAHAVYGAILERWKGLGYERSTLGYPTTDETSYGTRGGRFNNFQFGSINFSPATGAHEHIGALPTTLSAGQNFTFPSGTPVGGWTNVEVHSDGSVRFRGDFHDSGFAPMEFNVVAVVKDADNVAYPLKHSGSLGGTIGGGPRDNAWDLTIHNNEIRDNWRSLVAGMQVAGQANTNLDIGGTLSAALRVLGVVGTVISLV
;
A
#
# COMPACT_ATOMS: atom_id res chain seq x y z
N MET A 1 -30.86 -19.13 -27.45
CA MET A 1 -30.33 -17.91 -26.81
C MET A 1 -31.34 -17.20 -25.89
N ALA A 2 -32.61 -17.04 -26.26
CA ALA A 2 -33.60 -16.34 -25.41
C ALA A 2 -33.72 -16.86 -23.96
N ASN A 3 -33.59 -18.18 -23.74
CA ASN A 3 -33.60 -18.77 -22.40
C ASN A 3 -32.39 -18.34 -21.54
N HIS A 4 -31.18 -18.27 -22.12
CA HIS A 4 -29.96 -17.95 -21.35
C HIS A 4 -29.95 -16.50 -20.86
N LEU A 5 -30.47 -15.57 -21.67
CA LEU A 5 -30.56 -14.17 -21.27
C LEU A 5 -31.48 -13.99 -20.06
N GLN A 6 -32.63 -14.67 -20.05
CA GLN A 6 -33.58 -14.64 -18.94
C GLN A 6 -33.00 -15.31 -17.68
N ILE A 7 -32.32 -16.45 -17.83
CA ILE A 7 -31.64 -17.14 -16.73
C ILE A 7 -30.56 -16.25 -16.11
N ALA A 8 -29.72 -15.63 -16.94
CA ALA A 8 -28.66 -14.74 -16.49
C ALA A 8 -29.22 -13.51 -15.78
N ASP A 9 -30.28 -12.90 -16.31
CA ASP A 9 -30.94 -11.75 -15.70
C ASP A 9 -31.50 -12.08 -14.32
N ALA A 10 -32.23 -13.20 -14.20
CA ALA A 10 -32.77 -13.66 -12.93
C ALA A 10 -31.65 -13.92 -11.89
N ALA A 11 -30.54 -14.55 -12.29
CA ALA A 11 -29.41 -14.80 -11.41
C ALA A 11 -28.75 -13.50 -10.92
N ILE A 12 -28.50 -12.54 -11.83
CA ILE A 12 -27.93 -11.24 -11.49
C ILE A 12 -28.87 -10.46 -10.57
N GLN A 13 -30.18 -10.45 -10.83
CA GLN A 13 -31.16 -9.78 -9.97
C GLN A 13 -31.20 -10.40 -8.57
N ALA A 14 -31.17 -11.73 -8.47
CA ALA A 14 -31.13 -12.43 -7.19
C ALA A 14 -29.88 -12.04 -6.38
N ARG A 15 -28.70 -12.02 -7.01
CA ARG A 15 -27.46 -11.61 -6.34
C ARG A 15 -27.47 -10.14 -5.96
N ALA A 16 -27.91 -9.26 -6.86
CA ALA A 16 -27.99 -7.82 -6.62
C ALA A 16 -28.89 -7.48 -5.41
N SER A 17 -29.97 -8.25 -5.19
CA SER A 17 -30.87 -8.04 -4.05
C SER A 17 -30.19 -8.23 -2.68
N GLN A 18 -29.06 -8.94 -2.64
CA GLN A 18 -28.25 -9.19 -1.44
C GLN A 18 -27.18 -8.10 -1.21
N LEU A 19 -26.96 -7.21 -2.18
CA LEU A 19 -25.85 -6.25 -2.19
C LEU A 19 -26.40 -4.82 -2.20
N THR A 20 -26.93 -4.34 -1.07
CA THR A 20 -27.62 -3.03 -1.00
C THR A 20 -26.74 -1.82 -1.33
N TRP A 21 -25.41 -1.98 -1.29
CA TRP A 21 -24.43 -0.92 -1.54
C TRP A 21 -24.11 -0.69 -3.03
N ILE A 22 -24.47 -1.60 -3.94
CA ILE A 22 -24.08 -1.50 -5.36
C ILE A 22 -24.82 -0.39 -6.10
N GLY A 23 -25.94 0.09 -5.55
CA GLY A 23 -26.81 1.11 -6.15
C GLY A 23 -27.74 0.54 -7.22
N ALA A 24 -28.37 1.43 -7.98
CA ALA A 24 -29.28 1.06 -9.08
C ALA A 24 -28.51 0.47 -10.29
N PRO A 25 -29.15 -0.37 -11.12
CA PRO A 25 -28.56 -0.79 -12.38
C PRO A 25 -28.40 0.40 -13.34
N THR A 26 -27.25 0.50 -13.98
CA THR A 26 -26.92 1.55 -14.96
C THR A 26 -26.93 1.06 -16.40
N SER A 27 -27.14 -0.25 -16.62
CA SER A 27 -27.25 -0.84 -17.94
C SER A 27 -28.34 -1.93 -17.98
N ALA A 28 -28.80 -2.25 -19.19
CA ALA A 28 -29.44 -3.53 -19.45
C ALA A 28 -28.46 -4.69 -19.19
N ILE A 29 -28.95 -5.93 -19.17
CA ILE A 29 -28.06 -7.10 -19.16
C ILE A 29 -27.33 -7.16 -20.51
N ASN A 30 -26.00 -7.30 -20.45
CA ASN A 30 -25.11 -7.31 -21.60
C ASN A 30 -24.67 -8.75 -21.87
N PRO A 31 -25.09 -9.36 -22.99
CA PRO A 31 -24.57 -10.67 -23.39
C PRO A 31 -23.16 -10.53 -23.98
N GLN A 32 -22.27 -11.43 -23.58
CA GLN A 32 -21.00 -11.73 -24.25
C GLN A 32 -21.13 -13.09 -24.95
N ALA A 33 -20.03 -13.60 -25.52
CA ALA A 33 -20.05 -14.87 -26.25
C ALA A 33 -20.67 -16.01 -25.42
N GLU A 34 -20.28 -16.15 -24.15
CA GLU A 34 -20.77 -17.24 -23.28
C GLU A 34 -21.16 -16.80 -21.86
N TRP A 35 -20.92 -15.54 -21.50
CA TRP A 35 -21.21 -14.98 -20.17
C TRP A 35 -22.00 -13.68 -20.31
N PHE A 36 -22.55 -13.20 -19.20
CA PHE A 36 -23.42 -12.05 -19.16
C PHE A 36 -22.98 -11.15 -18.01
N TYR A 37 -23.19 -9.85 -18.16
CA TYR A 37 -22.98 -8.93 -17.05
C TYR A 37 -24.00 -7.79 -17.03
N ARG A 38 -24.12 -7.14 -15.88
CA ARG A 38 -24.88 -5.89 -15.73
C ARG A 38 -24.07 -4.91 -14.91
N ASP A 39 -24.08 -3.66 -15.35
CA ASP A 39 -23.49 -2.56 -14.61
C ASP A 39 -24.48 -2.00 -13.59
N TYR A 40 -23.95 -1.71 -12.41
CA TYR A 40 -24.56 -0.96 -11.33
C TYR A 40 -23.69 0.27 -11.04
N VAL A 41 -24.20 1.20 -10.24
CA VAL A 41 -23.49 2.44 -9.89
C VAL A 41 -22.08 2.12 -9.33
N ASN A 42 -22.00 1.22 -8.35
CA ASN A 42 -20.75 0.93 -7.64
C ASN A 42 -20.13 -0.43 -7.98
N ALA A 43 -20.76 -1.22 -8.87
CA ALA A 43 -20.28 -2.56 -9.20
C ALA A 43 -20.63 -2.98 -10.63
N SER A 44 -20.01 -4.06 -11.09
CA SER A 44 -20.47 -4.83 -12.26
C SER A 44 -20.64 -6.28 -11.81
N LEU A 45 -21.80 -6.89 -12.09
CA LEU A 45 -22.09 -8.28 -11.73
C LEU A 45 -22.04 -9.14 -12.99
N TYR A 46 -21.42 -10.31 -12.86
CA TYR A 46 -21.07 -11.21 -13.96
C TYR A 46 -21.60 -12.62 -13.67
N VAL A 47 -22.09 -13.30 -14.71
CA VAL A 47 -22.57 -14.68 -14.61
C VAL A 47 -22.27 -15.46 -15.88
N PHE A 48 -21.82 -16.69 -15.71
CA PHE A 48 -21.71 -17.66 -16.80
C PHE A 48 -22.91 -18.60 -16.78
N VAL A 49 -23.54 -18.78 -17.94
CA VAL A 49 -24.67 -19.71 -18.12
C VAL A 49 -24.20 -20.89 -18.95
N LYS A 50 -24.12 -22.06 -18.32
CA LYS A 50 -23.70 -23.31 -18.95
C LYS A 50 -24.66 -23.69 -20.09
N PRO A 51 -24.20 -24.49 -21.08
CA PRO A 51 -25.06 -24.95 -22.18
C PRO A 51 -26.35 -25.67 -21.75
N ASN A 52 -26.36 -26.28 -20.55
CA ASN A 52 -27.52 -26.95 -19.98
C ASN A 52 -28.52 -26.01 -19.26
N GLY A 53 -28.29 -24.70 -19.28
CA GLY A 53 -29.14 -23.69 -18.64
C GLY A 53 -28.90 -23.48 -17.15
N THR A 54 -27.87 -24.10 -16.55
CA THR A 54 -27.47 -23.82 -15.17
C THR A 54 -26.47 -22.67 -15.10
N THR A 55 -26.44 -21.93 -13.99
CA THR A 55 -25.50 -20.82 -13.80
C THR A 55 -24.33 -21.20 -12.91
N GLU A 56 -23.18 -20.62 -13.16
CA GLU A 56 -22.15 -20.48 -12.12
C GLU A 56 -22.53 -19.37 -11.13
N PRO A 57 -21.86 -19.28 -9.96
CA PRO A 57 -22.10 -18.20 -9.03
C PRO A 57 -21.92 -16.82 -9.68
N VAL A 58 -22.77 -15.88 -9.29
CA VAL A 58 -22.67 -14.49 -9.77
C VAL A 58 -21.58 -13.78 -8.98
N HIS A 59 -20.57 -13.28 -9.68
CA HIS A 59 -19.44 -12.57 -9.09
C HIS A 59 -19.46 -11.09 -9.43
N PHE A 60 -18.91 -10.26 -8.55
CA PHE A 60 -18.81 -8.82 -8.78
C PHE A 60 -17.38 -8.33 -8.96
N LEU A 61 -17.24 -7.25 -9.74
CA LEU A 61 -16.08 -6.37 -9.75
C LEU A 61 -16.48 -4.99 -9.21
N ILE A 62 -15.60 -4.38 -8.42
CA ILE A 62 -15.77 -3.02 -7.89
C ILE A 62 -14.52 -2.17 -8.05
N GLY A 63 -14.65 -0.88 -7.71
CA GLY A 63 -13.53 0.05 -7.58
C GLY A 63 -12.59 0.08 -8.79
N ASP A 64 -11.31 0.19 -8.51
CA ASP A 64 -10.26 0.31 -9.52
C ASP A 64 -10.03 -1.00 -10.30
N ILE A 65 -10.28 -2.17 -9.69
CA ILE A 65 -10.21 -3.45 -10.42
C ILE A 65 -11.27 -3.48 -11.52
N ARG A 66 -12.51 -3.07 -11.22
CA ARG A 66 -13.60 -2.95 -12.22
C ARG A 66 -13.24 -1.95 -13.31
N ILE A 67 -12.68 -0.80 -12.95
CA ILE A 67 -12.28 0.23 -13.91
C ILE A 67 -11.20 -0.33 -14.85
N HIS A 68 -10.16 -0.94 -14.28
CA HIS A 68 -9.05 -1.51 -15.04
C HIS A 68 -9.49 -2.64 -15.96
N TYR A 69 -10.30 -3.58 -15.44
CA TYR A 69 -10.86 -4.68 -16.22
C TYR A 69 -11.62 -4.19 -17.47
N LYS A 70 -12.35 -3.08 -17.36
CA LYS A 70 -13.05 -2.47 -18.51
C LYS A 70 -12.10 -1.81 -19.50
N GLN A 71 -10.98 -1.24 -19.04
CA GLN A 71 -9.96 -0.62 -19.90
C GLN A 71 -9.20 -1.65 -20.73
N VAL A 72 -8.86 -2.80 -20.15
CA VAL A 72 -8.17 -3.91 -20.85
C VAL A 72 -9.10 -4.77 -21.72
N GLY A 73 -10.40 -4.43 -21.79
CA GLY A 73 -11.32 -4.91 -22.82
C GLY A 73 -11.93 -6.29 -22.58
N GLY A 74 -12.02 -6.78 -21.34
CA GLY A 74 -12.76 -7.99 -20.99
C GLY A 74 -12.24 -9.31 -21.58
N GLY A 75 -11.10 -9.31 -22.28
CA GLY A 75 -10.46 -10.50 -22.85
C GLY A 75 -10.05 -11.56 -21.82
N PHE A 76 -10.12 -11.24 -20.54
CA PHE A 76 -9.82 -12.13 -19.41
C PHE A 76 -10.98 -13.06 -19.05
N GLY A 77 -12.13 -12.93 -19.70
CA GLY A 77 -13.34 -13.69 -19.36
C GLY A 77 -14.08 -13.03 -18.19
N TYR A 78 -14.82 -13.80 -17.40
CA TYR A 78 -15.60 -13.29 -16.27
C TYR A 78 -14.88 -13.54 -14.92
N PRO A 79 -15.13 -12.74 -13.87
CA PRO A 79 -14.58 -13.00 -12.55
C PRO A 79 -15.08 -14.33 -11.98
N THR A 80 -14.18 -15.09 -11.36
CA THR A 80 -14.48 -16.39 -10.73
C THR A 80 -14.55 -16.33 -9.21
N ILE A 81 -14.27 -15.16 -8.65
CA ILE A 81 -14.44 -14.82 -7.24
C ILE A 81 -14.96 -13.38 -7.13
N ASP A 82 -15.59 -13.07 -6.01
CA ASP A 82 -15.83 -11.69 -5.60
C ASP A 82 -14.50 -11.03 -5.21
N GLU A 83 -14.42 -9.70 -5.31
CA GLU A 83 -13.22 -8.97 -4.91
C GLU A 83 -12.86 -9.29 -3.45
N THR A 84 -11.65 -9.80 -3.25
CA THR A 84 -11.22 -10.35 -1.95
C THR A 84 -9.97 -9.64 -1.47
N THR A 85 -9.85 -9.43 -0.15
CA THR A 85 -8.61 -8.90 0.45
C THR A 85 -7.48 -9.91 0.27
N THR A 86 -6.28 -9.44 -0.10
CA THR A 86 -5.10 -10.30 -0.12
C THR A 86 -4.75 -10.82 1.27
N PRO A 87 -4.13 -12.01 1.38
CA PRO A 87 -3.75 -12.60 2.65
C PRO A 87 -2.86 -11.75 3.58
N ASP A 88 -2.13 -10.76 3.08
CA ASP A 88 -1.35 -9.79 3.87
C ASP A 88 -2.18 -8.58 4.36
N GLY A 89 -3.44 -8.45 3.92
CA GLY A 89 -4.36 -7.40 4.35
C GLY A 89 -4.24 -6.07 3.60
N ILE A 90 -3.32 -5.93 2.65
CA ILE A 90 -3.01 -4.64 2.00
C ILE A 90 -3.85 -4.44 0.73
N GLY A 91 -3.84 -5.43 -0.16
CA GLY A 91 -4.42 -5.35 -1.49
C GLY A 91 -5.78 -6.00 -1.65
N ARG A 92 -6.31 -5.87 -2.87
CA ARG A 92 -7.52 -6.52 -3.36
C ARG A 92 -7.21 -7.28 -4.63
N TYR A 93 -7.94 -8.35 -4.91
CA TYR A 93 -7.76 -9.08 -6.17
C TYR A 93 -9.03 -9.80 -6.64
N ASN A 94 -9.06 -10.07 -7.94
CA ASN A 94 -10.02 -10.98 -8.59
C ASN A 94 -9.28 -11.93 -9.55
N PHE A 95 -9.67 -13.20 -9.52
CA PHE A 95 -9.34 -14.17 -10.57
C PHE A 95 -10.37 -14.14 -11.69
N PHE A 96 -9.93 -14.46 -12.91
CA PHE A 96 -10.76 -14.46 -14.10
C PHE A 96 -10.72 -15.81 -14.83
N SER A 97 -11.80 -16.13 -15.53
CA SER A 97 -12.02 -17.46 -16.10
C SER A 97 -11.04 -17.85 -17.22
N HIS A 98 -10.41 -16.90 -17.90
CA HIS A 98 -9.37 -17.19 -18.90
C HIS A 98 -7.96 -17.31 -18.29
N GLY A 99 -7.83 -17.23 -16.95
CA GLY A 99 -6.56 -17.40 -16.24
C GLY A 99 -5.93 -16.15 -15.63
N PRO A 100 -6.07 -14.93 -16.17
CA PRO A 100 -5.52 -13.72 -15.57
C PRO A 100 -5.99 -13.46 -14.13
N VAL A 101 -5.20 -12.69 -13.42
CA VAL A 101 -5.57 -12.08 -12.14
C VAL A 101 -5.35 -10.57 -12.23
N ILE A 102 -6.22 -9.78 -11.60
CA ILE A 102 -5.98 -8.35 -11.39
C ILE A 102 -5.81 -8.14 -9.89
N TYR A 103 -4.70 -7.50 -9.52
CA TYR A 103 -4.40 -7.07 -8.17
C TYR A 103 -4.44 -5.56 -8.09
N TRP A 104 -4.90 -5.02 -6.97
CA TRP A 104 -4.90 -3.60 -6.67
C TRP A 104 -4.33 -3.34 -5.28
N THR A 105 -3.56 -2.27 -5.14
CA THR A 105 -3.24 -1.66 -3.85
C THR A 105 -3.36 -0.13 -3.96
N PRO A 106 -3.48 0.59 -2.83
CA PRO A 106 -3.47 2.06 -2.85
C PRO A 106 -2.20 2.66 -3.46
N SER A 107 -1.04 1.97 -3.34
CA SER A 107 0.26 2.48 -3.78
C SER A 107 0.57 2.14 -5.23
N THR A 108 0.07 1.01 -5.75
CA THR A 108 0.36 0.53 -7.10
C THR A 108 -0.76 0.79 -8.10
N GLY A 109 -2.01 0.90 -7.65
CA GLY A 109 -3.17 0.82 -8.53
C GLY A 109 -3.43 -0.62 -9.01
N ALA A 110 -4.39 -0.77 -9.92
CA ALA A 110 -4.84 -2.07 -10.43
C ALA A 110 -3.98 -2.52 -11.63
N HIS A 111 -3.46 -3.74 -11.59
CA HIS A 111 -2.63 -4.32 -12.66
C HIS A 111 -2.95 -5.78 -12.88
N ALA A 112 -2.94 -6.18 -14.15
CA ALA A 112 -3.18 -7.53 -14.60
C ALA A 112 -1.86 -8.32 -14.73
N VAL A 113 -1.90 -9.56 -14.23
CA VAL A 113 -0.83 -10.55 -14.38
C VAL A 113 -1.43 -11.81 -14.96
N TYR A 114 -0.80 -12.39 -15.99
CA TYR A 114 -1.35 -13.57 -16.67
C TYR A 114 -0.26 -14.47 -17.26
N GLY A 115 -0.69 -15.61 -17.82
CA GLY A 115 0.18 -16.55 -18.53
C GLY A 115 1.37 -17.04 -17.71
N ALA A 116 2.52 -17.20 -18.37
CA ALA A 116 3.74 -17.72 -17.76
C ALA A 116 4.28 -16.84 -16.63
N ILE A 117 4.03 -15.53 -16.68
CA ILE A 117 4.44 -14.60 -15.61
C ILE A 117 3.63 -14.86 -14.35
N LEU A 118 2.30 -15.00 -14.49
CA LEU A 118 1.43 -15.34 -13.36
C LEU A 118 1.82 -16.67 -12.72
N GLU A 119 2.08 -17.70 -13.52
CA GLU A 119 2.50 -19.01 -12.98
C GLU A 119 3.82 -18.92 -12.23
N ARG A 120 4.77 -18.11 -12.71
CA ARG A 120 6.04 -17.87 -11.98
C ARG A 120 5.79 -17.13 -10.68
N TRP A 121 5.04 -16.04 -10.70
CA TRP A 121 4.72 -15.23 -9.51
C TRP A 121 3.96 -16.03 -8.46
N LYS A 122 2.98 -16.83 -8.89
CA LYS A 122 2.27 -17.82 -8.07
C LYS A 122 3.22 -18.79 -7.38
N GLY A 123 4.17 -19.36 -8.14
CA GLY A 123 5.19 -20.28 -7.61
C GLY A 123 6.12 -19.64 -6.58
N LEU A 124 6.24 -18.31 -6.56
CA LEU A 124 7.00 -17.53 -5.58
C LEU A 124 6.16 -17.09 -4.36
N GLY A 125 4.85 -17.36 -4.37
CA GLY A 125 3.95 -16.98 -3.28
C GLY A 125 3.19 -15.66 -3.50
N TYR A 126 3.00 -15.23 -4.75
CA TYR A 126 2.23 -14.03 -5.12
C TYR A 126 2.72 -12.75 -4.41
N GLU A 127 1.82 -11.94 -3.86
CA GLU A 127 2.12 -10.68 -3.19
C GLU A 127 3.03 -10.84 -1.98
N ARG A 128 3.04 -12.03 -1.35
CA ARG A 128 3.95 -12.36 -0.24
C ARG A 128 5.36 -12.73 -0.69
N SER A 129 5.60 -12.82 -2.00
CA SER A 129 6.94 -13.06 -2.54
C SER A 129 7.84 -11.85 -2.33
N THR A 130 9.15 -12.04 -2.54
CA THR A 130 10.12 -10.95 -2.55
C THR A 130 9.89 -9.91 -3.65
N LEU A 131 8.98 -10.14 -4.60
CA LEU A 131 8.66 -9.18 -5.65
C LEU A 131 7.58 -8.19 -5.22
N GLY A 132 6.68 -8.59 -4.32
CA GLY A 132 5.52 -7.80 -3.90
C GLY A 132 4.41 -7.77 -4.95
N TYR A 133 3.67 -6.65 -4.99
CA TYR A 133 2.57 -6.42 -5.90
C TYR A 133 3.02 -5.98 -7.30
N PRO A 134 2.24 -6.26 -8.36
CA PRO A 134 2.50 -5.74 -9.70
C PRO A 134 2.35 -4.21 -9.74
N THR A 135 3.22 -3.55 -10.49
CA THR A 135 3.22 -2.09 -10.72
C THR A 135 2.98 -1.71 -12.18
N THR A 136 2.91 -2.72 -13.06
CA THR A 136 2.51 -2.57 -14.46
C THR A 136 1.63 -3.74 -14.86
N ASP A 137 0.81 -3.55 -15.88
CA ASP A 137 0.31 -4.64 -16.70
C ASP A 137 1.45 -5.36 -17.44
N GLU A 138 1.15 -6.55 -17.95
CA GLU A 138 2.09 -7.28 -18.79
C GLU A 138 2.35 -6.50 -20.09
N THR A 139 3.59 -6.08 -20.27
CA THR A 139 4.04 -5.25 -21.37
C THR A 139 5.02 -6.02 -22.25
N SER A 140 5.01 -5.76 -23.55
CA SER A 140 5.98 -6.38 -24.47
C SER A 140 7.36 -5.75 -24.33
N TYR A 141 8.42 -6.55 -24.40
CA TYR A 141 9.80 -6.07 -24.49
C TYR A 141 10.60 -6.87 -25.54
N GLY A 142 11.54 -6.16 -26.18
CA GLY A 142 12.33 -6.72 -27.28
C GLY A 142 11.49 -7.07 -28.52
N THR A 143 12.13 -7.71 -29.50
CA THR A 143 11.52 -8.00 -30.81
C THR A 143 11.08 -9.46 -30.98
N ARG A 144 11.27 -10.31 -29.97
CA ARG A 144 11.09 -11.77 -30.06
C ARG A 144 9.94 -12.31 -29.19
N GLY A 145 8.89 -11.51 -29.00
CA GLY A 145 7.75 -11.90 -28.18
C GLY A 145 8.06 -11.96 -26.68
N GLY A 146 9.02 -11.17 -26.21
CA GLY A 146 9.29 -11.01 -24.79
C GLY A 146 8.16 -10.23 -24.11
N ARG A 147 7.84 -10.60 -22.87
CA ARG A 147 6.76 -10.01 -22.06
C ARG A 147 7.23 -9.82 -20.64
N PHE A 148 6.82 -8.76 -19.96
CA PHE A 148 7.21 -8.55 -18.56
C PHE A 148 6.13 -7.87 -17.75
N ASN A 149 6.13 -8.13 -16.45
CA ASN A 149 5.51 -7.27 -15.44
C ASN A 149 6.60 -6.73 -14.52
N ASN A 150 6.51 -5.45 -14.18
CA ASN A 150 7.22 -4.93 -13.02
C ASN A 150 6.39 -5.20 -11.76
N PHE A 151 7.10 -5.41 -10.67
CA PHE A 151 6.59 -5.54 -9.32
C PHE A 151 7.27 -4.52 -8.42
N GLN A 152 6.76 -4.31 -7.21
CA GLN A 152 7.29 -3.32 -6.26
C GLN A 152 8.81 -3.44 -6.06
N PHE A 153 9.35 -4.66 -6.06
CA PHE A 153 10.76 -4.92 -5.75
C PHE A 153 11.50 -5.74 -6.80
N GLY A 154 11.02 -5.72 -8.03
CA GLY A 154 11.64 -6.48 -9.11
C GLY A 154 10.79 -6.54 -10.36
N SER A 155 11.10 -7.51 -11.22
CA SER A 155 10.31 -7.79 -12.41
C SER A 155 10.27 -9.29 -12.67
N ILE A 156 9.29 -9.72 -13.45
CA ILE A 156 9.33 -11.05 -14.07
C ILE A 156 9.33 -10.83 -15.57
N ASN A 157 10.34 -11.38 -16.24
CA ASN A 157 10.50 -11.33 -17.68
C ASN A 157 10.25 -12.72 -18.27
N PHE A 158 9.36 -12.80 -19.24
CA PHE A 158 9.14 -13.96 -20.08
C PHE A 158 9.82 -13.79 -21.43
N SER A 159 10.40 -14.88 -21.94
CA SER A 159 10.70 -15.04 -23.36
C SER A 159 10.33 -16.45 -23.83
N PRO A 160 10.01 -16.66 -25.12
CA PRO A 160 9.78 -18.00 -25.65
C PRO A 160 10.99 -18.94 -25.50
N ALA A 161 12.20 -18.39 -25.44
CA ALA A 161 13.43 -19.18 -25.38
C ALA A 161 13.76 -19.69 -23.97
N THR A 162 13.40 -18.93 -22.94
CA THR A 162 13.84 -19.18 -21.55
C THR A 162 12.68 -19.43 -20.60
N GLY A 163 11.46 -19.02 -20.96
CA GLY A 163 10.33 -18.97 -20.03
C GLY A 163 10.38 -17.71 -19.16
N ALA A 164 9.60 -17.72 -18.08
CA ALA A 164 9.46 -16.60 -17.14
C ALA A 164 10.51 -16.70 -16.01
N HIS A 165 11.27 -15.62 -15.82
CA HIS A 165 12.28 -15.48 -14.77
C HIS A 165 12.10 -14.18 -14.00
N GLU A 166 12.20 -14.28 -12.68
CA GLU A 166 12.22 -13.15 -11.77
C GLU A 166 13.59 -12.49 -11.71
N HIS A 167 13.58 -11.17 -11.54
CA HIS A 167 14.73 -10.36 -11.23
C HIS A 167 14.37 -9.55 -9.99
N ILE A 168 15.05 -9.84 -8.87
CA ILE A 168 14.87 -9.09 -7.63
C ILE A 168 15.73 -7.82 -7.74
N GLY A 169 15.11 -6.66 -7.53
CA GLY A 169 15.84 -5.39 -7.43
C GLY A 169 16.70 -5.37 -6.17
N ALA A 170 17.92 -4.85 -6.27
CA ALA A 170 18.73 -4.58 -5.09
C ALA A 170 18.03 -3.50 -4.24
N LEU A 171 17.62 -3.86 -3.03
CA LEU A 171 17.08 -2.89 -2.08
C LEU A 171 18.24 -2.12 -1.42
N PRO A 172 18.06 -0.83 -1.09
CA PRO A 172 19.00 -0.13 -0.24
C PRO A 172 19.04 -0.81 1.14
N THR A 173 20.18 -0.70 1.81
CA THR A 173 20.34 -1.18 3.20
C THR A 173 20.02 -0.11 4.24
N THR A 174 19.84 1.14 3.79
CA THR A 174 19.60 2.29 4.66
C THR A 174 18.70 3.31 3.97
N LEU A 175 17.77 3.87 4.73
CA LEU A 175 16.93 5.01 4.35
C LEU A 175 17.16 6.11 5.38
N SER A 176 17.20 7.38 4.95
CA SER A 176 17.42 8.50 5.86
C SER A 176 16.48 9.66 5.55
N ALA A 177 15.99 10.32 6.60
CA ALA A 177 15.20 11.53 6.49
C ALA A 177 15.60 12.53 7.59
N GLY A 178 15.78 13.79 7.21
CA GLY A 178 16.09 14.89 8.13
C GLY A 178 14.96 15.92 8.20
N GLN A 179 14.80 16.56 9.35
CA GLN A 179 13.82 17.62 9.56
C GLN A 179 14.39 18.73 10.43
N ASN A 180 14.09 19.98 10.07
CA ASN A 180 14.39 21.15 10.89
C ASN A 180 13.15 21.54 11.69
N PHE A 181 13.36 21.97 12.93
CA PHE A 181 12.32 22.41 13.84
C PHE A 181 12.51 23.87 14.20
N THR A 182 11.41 24.61 14.08
CA THR A 182 11.22 25.92 14.68
C THR A 182 9.98 25.85 15.54
N PHE A 183 10.11 26.26 16.79
CA PHE A 183 9.00 26.23 17.74
C PHE A 183 8.05 27.41 17.51
N PRO A 184 6.82 27.40 18.08
CA PRO A 184 5.85 28.47 17.88
C PRO A 184 6.43 29.86 18.16
N SER A 185 5.93 30.86 17.42
CA SER A 185 6.38 32.26 17.49
C SER A 185 6.58 32.72 18.94
N GLY A 186 7.81 33.10 19.27
CA GLY A 186 8.21 33.57 20.60
C GLY A 186 8.93 32.54 21.47
N THR A 187 8.98 31.27 21.05
CA THR A 187 9.80 30.23 21.70
C THR A 187 11.21 30.26 21.10
N PRO A 188 12.25 30.60 21.87
CA PRO A 188 13.61 30.80 21.35
C PRO A 188 14.39 29.49 21.17
N VAL A 189 13.70 28.40 20.82
CA VAL A 189 14.29 27.07 20.57
C VAL A 189 14.20 26.74 19.09
N GLY A 190 15.27 26.13 18.58
CA GLY A 190 15.28 25.55 17.25
C GLY A 190 16.30 24.42 17.18
N GLY A 191 16.25 23.66 16.09
CA GLY A 191 17.23 22.61 15.86
C GLY A 191 16.82 21.66 14.76
N TRP A 192 17.43 20.49 14.75
CA TRP A 192 17.23 19.51 13.69
C TRP A 192 17.10 18.10 14.26
N THR A 193 16.52 17.23 13.45
CA THR A 193 16.53 15.79 13.67
C THR A 193 16.87 15.04 12.40
N ASN A 194 17.39 13.84 12.55
CA ASN A 194 17.64 12.90 11.48
C ASN A 194 17.27 11.48 11.95
N VAL A 195 16.56 10.77 11.09
CA VAL A 195 16.22 9.37 11.27
C VAL A 195 16.93 8.58 10.18
N GLU A 196 17.75 7.61 10.56
CA GLU A 196 18.33 6.59 9.67
C GLU A 196 17.71 5.25 10.04
N VAL A 197 17.09 4.59 9.08
CA VAL A 197 16.47 3.28 9.23
C VAL A 197 17.30 2.29 8.43
N HIS A 198 17.59 1.11 8.98
CA HIS A 198 18.42 0.10 8.35
C HIS A 198 17.64 -1.20 8.08
N SER A 199 18.08 -1.93 7.05
CA SER A 199 17.45 -3.18 6.62
C SER A 199 17.53 -4.32 7.63
N ASP A 200 18.37 -4.20 8.65
CA ASP A 200 18.49 -5.16 9.75
C ASP A 200 17.51 -4.89 10.91
N GLY A 201 16.74 -3.81 10.83
CA GLY A 201 15.79 -3.38 11.86
C GLY A 201 16.35 -2.34 12.83
N SER A 202 17.61 -1.94 12.69
CA SER A 202 18.17 -0.84 13.49
C SER A 202 17.68 0.52 12.98
N VAL A 203 17.39 1.43 13.92
CA VAL A 203 17.00 2.81 13.65
C VAL A 203 17.85 3.73 14.49
N ARG A 204 18.53 4.67 13.84
CA ARG A 204 19.27 5.73 14.49
C ARG A 204 18.46 7.01 14.47
N PHE A 205 18.14 7.56 15.64
CA PHE A 205 17.46 8.84 15.80
C PHE A 205 18.40 9.84 16.44
N ARG A 206 18.73 10.89 15.69
CA ARG A 206 19.65 11.95 16.10
C ARG A 206 18.98 13.31 16.03
N GLY A 207 19.54 14.24 16.78
CA GLY A 207 19.23 15.65 16.62
C GLY A 207 20.01 16.51 17.59
N ASP A 208 19.81 17.80 17.47
CA ASP A 208 20.39 18.80 18.36
C ASP A 208 19.46 20.01 18.41
N PHE A 209 19.02 20.37 19.62
CA PHE A 209 18.20 21.55 19.88
C PHE A 209 18.99 22.57 20.70
N HIS A 210 18.89 23.83 20.28
CA HIS A 210 19.52 24.98 20.91
C HIS A 210 18.46 25.94 21.47
N ASP A 211 18.65 26.39 22.70
CA ASP A 211 17.89 27.48 23.30
C ASP A 211 18.67 28.80 23.28
N SER A 212 18.15 29.77 22.53
CA SER A 212 18.66 31.15 22.49
C SER A 212 18.04 32.05 23.57
N GLY A 213 17.09 31.54 24.34
CA GLY A 213 16.26 32.23 25.31
C GLY A 213 16.80 32.37 26.73
N PHE A 214 16.13 33.21 27.50
CA PHE A 214 16.59 33.57 28.83
C PHE A 214 16.43 32.45 29.87
N ALA A 215 15.26 31.80 29.92
CA ALA A 215 14.91 30.83 30.96
C ALA A 215 15.10 29.38 30.49
N PRO A 216 15.52 28.45 31.38
CA PRO A 216 15.56 27.03 31.09
C PRO A 216 14.20 26.46 30.68
N MET A 217 14.21 25.39 29.91
CA MET A 217 13.00 24.68 29.53
C MET A 217 13.23 23.21 29.22
N GLU A 218 12.16 22.42 29.33
CA GLU A 218 12.12 21.04 28.87
C GLU A 218 11.49 20.97 27.48
N PHE A 219 11.98 20.05 26.65
CA PHE A 219 11.42 19.76 25.34
C PHE A 219 11.10 18.27 25.18
N ASN A 220 10.10 18.02 24.34
CA ASN A 220 9.78 16.71 23.82
C ASN A 220 9.82 16.77 22.29
N VAL A 221 10.41 15.76 21.66
CA VAL A 221 10.41 15.59 20.22
C VAL A 221 9.96 14.18 19.85
N VAL A 222 9.10 14.09 18.86
CA VAL A 222 8.63 12.84 18.26
C VAL A 222 8.90 12.90 16.77
N ALA A 223 9.51 11.86 16.21
CA ALA A 223 9.57 11.62 14.77
C ALA A 223 8.85 10.32 14.46
N VAL A 224 7.92 10.32 13.52
CA VAL A 224 7.20 9.11 13.09
C VAL A 224 7.71 8.71 11.72
N VAL A 225 8.21 7.48 11.61
CA VAL A 225 8.46 6.83 10.33
C VAL A 225 7.18 6.12 9.92
N LYS A 226 6.71 6.32 8.69
CA LYS A 226 5.58 5.60 8.12
C LYS A 226 6.00 4.89 6.84
N ASP A 227 5.61 3.65 6.67
CA ASP A 227 5.86 2.90 5.44
C ASP A 227 4.72 3.05 4.41
N ALA A 228 4.88 2.43 3.24
CA ALA A 228 3.91 2.50 2.15
C ALA A 228 2.55 1.84 2.50
N ASP A 229 2.55 0.94 3.49
CA ASP A 229 1.35 0.24 3.97
C ASP A 229 0.68 0.97 5.16
N ASN A 230 1.14 2.18 5.46
CA ASN A 230 0.67 3.05 6.54
C ASN A 230 0.91 2.51 7.96
N VAL A 231 1.90 1.64 8.15
CA VAL A 231 2.38 1.28 9.49
C VAL A 231 3.28 2.40 10.01
N ALA A 232 3.05 2.83 11.25
CA ALA A 232 3.77 3.92 11.87
C ALA A 232 4.68 3.46 13.02
N TYR A 233 5.93 3.93 12.99
CA TYR A 233 7.00 3.65 13.95
C TYR A 233 7.46 4.97 14.60
N PRO A 234 6.91 5.34 15.78
CA PRO A 234 7.22 6.60 16.46
C PRO A 234 8.52 6.50 17.25
N LEU A 235 9.42 7.44 17.06
CA LEU A 235 10.67 7.64 17.76
C LEU A 235 10.53 8.84 18.66
N LYS A 236 11.02 8.75 19.89
CA LYS A 236 10.81 9.77 20.93
C LYS A 236 12.12 10.17 21.57
N HIS A 237 12.25 11.44 21.90
CA HIS A 237 13.31 11.94 22.77
C HIS A 237 12.80 13.13 23.59
N SER A 238 13.35 13.29 24.79
CA SER A 238 13.04 14.39 25.71
C SER A 238 14.32 14.85 26.39
N GLY A 239 14.41 16.15 26.67
CA GLY A 239 15.57 16.70 27.35
C GLY A 239 15.36 18.12 27.84
N SER A 240 16.36 18.62 28.55
CA SER A 240 16.40 19.95 29.15
C SER A 240 17.35 20.89 28.38
N LEU A 241 17.02 22.17 28.35
CA LEU A 241 17.86 23.27 27.83
C LEU A 241 18.00 24.33 28.93
N GLY A 242 19.23 24.78 29.20
CA GLY A 242 19.56 25.59 30.39
C GLY A 242 19.30 27.10 30.31
N GLY A 243 18.96 27.65 29.13
CA GLY A 243 18.80 29.10 28.95
C GLY A 243 20.02 29.94 29.34
N THR A 244 19.88 31.26 29.38
CA THR A 244 20.98 32.17 29.74
C THR A 244 21.29 32.18 31.25
N ILE A 245 20.28 31.96 32.10
CA ILE A 245 20.39 32.22 33.55
C ILE A 245 20.19 31.04 34.49
N GLY A 246 19.74 29.87 34.01
CA GLY A 246 19.42 28.76 34.91
C GLY A 246 20.55 27.75 35.14
N GLY A 247 21.70 27.94 34.49
CA GLY A 247 22.78 26.95 34.50
C GLY A 247 22.47 25.70 33.67
N GLY A 248 23.52 25.00 33.25
CA GLY A 248 23.42 23.85 32.34
C GLY A 248 23.62 24.19 30.86
N PRO A 249 23.73 23.17 29.98
CA PRO A 249 23.96 23.37 28.55
C PRO A 249 22.76 24.02 27.85
N ARG A 250 23.03 24.92 26.90
CA ARG A 250 21.99 25.51 26.02
C ARG A 250 21.70 24.67 24.78
N ASP A 251 22.51 23.64 24.57
CA ASP A 251 22.42 22.67 23.48
C ASP A 251 22.09 21.29 24.07
N ASN A 252 21.28 20.52 23.36
CA ASN A 252 21.00 19.14 23.70
C ASN A 252 21.05 18.28 22.44
N ALA A 253 22.23 17.68 22.23
CA ALA A 253 22.48 16.74 21.16
C ALA A 253 22.21 15.30 21.64
N TRP A 254 21.48 14.53 20.82
CA TRP A 254 21.22 13.11 21.09
C TRP A 254 21.55 12.22 19.89
N ASP A 255 21.87 10.97 20.21
CA ASP A 255 22.12 9.91 19.24
C ASP A 255 21.67 8.57 19.80
N LEU A 256 20.46 8.18 19.44
CA LEU A 256 19.79 6.97 19.94
C LEU A 256 19.78 5.91 18.84
N THR A 257 20.11 4.67 19.19
CA THR A 257 19.91 3.52 18.30
C THR A 257 18.89 2.57 18.92
N ILE A 258 17.83 2.30 18.18
CA ILE A 258 16.71 1.43 18.57
C ILE A 258 16.67 0.25 17.61
N HIS A 259 16.30 -0.94 18.08
CA HIS A 259 16.11 -2.12 17.23
C HIS A 259 14.63 -2.48 17.19
N ASN A 260 14.10 -2.65 15.98
CA ASN A 260 12.74 -3.11 15.74
C ASN A 260 12.73 -4.22 14.69
N ASN A 261 12.33 -5.43 15.10
CA ASN A 261 12.16 -6.54 14.18
C ASN A 261 11.10 -6.24 13.12
N GLU A 262 10.06 -5.47 13.45
CA GLU A 262 9.01 -5.12 12.48
C GLU A 262 9.52 -4.18 11.39
N ILE A 263 10.53 -3.33 11.66
CA ILE A 263 11.18 -2.52 10.62
C ILE A 263 11.97 -3.40 9.66
N ARG A 264 12.66 -4.42 10.17
CA ARG A 264 13.34 -5.41 9.33
C ARG A 264 12.33 -6.20 8.51
N ASP A 265 11.27 -6.65 9.14
CA ASP A 265 10.25 -7.51 8.52
C ASP A 265 9.43 -6.72 7.48
N ASN A 266 9.22 -5.41 7.71
CA ASN A 266 8.53 -4.48 6.79
C ASN A 266 9.50 -3.63 5.95
N TRP A 267 10.80 -4.00 5.86
CA TRP A 267 11.82 -3.19 5.18
C TRP A 267 11.45 -2.85 3.74
N ARG A 268 10.81 -3.79 3.05
CA ARG A 268 10.30 -3.62 1.69
C ARG A 268 9.25 -2.51 1.59
N SER A 269 8.31 -2.46 2.53
CA SER A 269 7.30 -1.39 2.57
C SER A 269 7.91 -0.01 2.84
N LEU A 270 8.94 0.04 3.69
CA LEU A 270 9.72 1.26 3.92
C LEU A 270 10.45 1.71 2.65
N VAL A 271 11.11 0.79 1.93
CA VAL A 271 11.76 1.12 0.65
C VAL A 271 10.74 1.58 -0.41
N ALA A 272 9.53 1.02 -0.40
CA ALA A 272 8.48 1.39 -1.35
C ALA A 272 7.97 2.82 -1.16
N GLY A 273 8.01 3.37 0.06
CA GLY A 273 7.39 4.68 0.31
C GLY A 273 7.55 5.24 1.72
N MET A 274 8.75 5.18 2.30
CA MET A 274 9.01 5.76 3.62
C MET A 274 8.69 7.26 3.65
N GLN A 275 7.86 7.66 4.60
CA GLN A 275 7.60 9.05 4.96
C GLN A 275 8.03 9.30 6.40
N VAL A 276 8.54 10.49 6.69
CA VAL A 276 8.88 10.90 8.06
C VAL A 276 8.23 12.24 8.37
N ALA A 277 7.54 12.33 9.50
CA ALA A 277 7.12 13.60 10.07
C ALA A 277 7.40 13.62 11.56
N GLY A 278 7.86 14.75 12.04
CA GLY A 278 8.11 14.97 13.44
C GLY A 278 7.44 16.23 13.94
N GLN A 279 7.31 16.28 15.24
CA GLN A 279 6.75 17.38 16.01
C GLN A 279 7.62 17.56 17.25
N ALA A 280 7.87 18.80 17.62
CA ALA A 280 8.61 19.15 18.80
C ALA A 280 7.83 20.22 19.58
N ASN A 281 7.82 20.10 20.90
CA ASN A 281 7.12 21.02 21.78
C ASN A 281 7.91 21.23 23.07
N THR A 282 7.78 22.42 23.65
CA THR A 282 8.27 22.72 24.99
C THR A 282 7.11 22.58 25.97
N ASN A 283 7.36 21.99 27.15
CA ASN A 283 6.38 21.92 28.26
C ASN A 283 5.02 21.23 27.96
N LEU A 284 4.89 20.45 26.87
CA LEU A 284 3.69 19.68 26.52
C LEU A 284 3.87 18.17 26.71
N ASP A 285 2.75 17.47 26.97
CA ASP A 285 2.68 16.00 27.01
C ASP A 285 3.12 15.36 25.68
N ILE A 286 3.96 14.32 25.78
CA ILE A 286 4.49 13.57 24.63
C ILE A 286 3.40 12.87 23.83
N GLY A 287 2.28 12.50 24.48
CA GLY A 287 1.12 11.91 23.81
C GLY A 287 0.43 12.87 22.82
N GLY A 288 0.33 14.15 23.21
CA GLY A 288 -0.17 15.22 22.32
C GLY A 288 0.75 15.45 21.12
N THR A 289 2.07 15.42 21.37
CA THR A 289 3.11 15.58 20.33
C THR A 289 3.08 14.44 19.30
N LEU A 290 2.94 13.18 19.75
CA LEU A 290 2.78 12.02 18.86
C LEU A 290 1.50 12.13 18.02
N SER A 291 0.37 12.52 18.63
CA SER A 291 -0.90 12.66 17.93
C SER A 291 -0.83 13.70 16.81
N ALA A 292 -0.09 14.80 17.02
CA ALA A 292 0.15 15.81 16.00
C ALA A 292 1.00 15.24 14.84
N ALA A 293 2.07 14.48 15.14
CA ALA A 293 2.94 13.89 14.11
C ALA A 293 2.19 12.88 13.23
N LEU A 294 1.36 12.02 13.85
CA LEU A 294 0.53 11.04 13.13
C LEU A 294 -0.49 11.71 12.20
N ARG A 295 -1.09 12.82 12.64
CA ARG A 295 -2.02 13.62 11.82
C ARG A 295 -1.34 14.22 10.59
N VAL A 296 -0.11 14.72 10.73
CA VAL A 296 0.67 15.26 9.59
C VAL A 296 0.91 14.19 8.53
N LEU A 297 1.18 12.95 8.96
CA LEU A 297 1.37 11.81 8.05
C LEU A 297 0.07 11.19 7.52
N GLY A 298 -1.09 11.65 7.99
CA GLY A 298 -2.38 11.05 7.66
C GLY A 298 -2.48 9.57 8.07
N VAL A 299 -1.82 9.16 9.17
CA VAL A 299 -1.86 7.78 9.65
C VAL A 299 -3.27 7.47 10.17
N VAL A 300 -3.94 6.51 9.55
CA VAL A 300 -5.24 5.95 9.99
C VAL A 300 -5.13 4.47 10.38
N GLY A 301 -3.92 3.89 10.26
CA GLY A 301 -3.62 2.48 10.44
C GLY A 301 -2.96 2.14 11.79
N THR A 302 -2.30 0.98 11.83
CA THR A 302 -1.63 0.44 13.01
C THR A 302 -0.45 1.32 13.44
N VAL A 303 -0.42 1.67 14.73
CA VAL A 303 0.72 2.35 15.37
C VAL A 303 1.46 1.33 16.21
N ILE A 304 2.69 1.00 15.83
CA ILE A 304 3.58 0.16 16.62
C ILE A 304 4.46 1.10 17.43
N SER A 305 4.24 1.17 18.74
CA SER A 305 5.10 2.00 19.58
C SER A 305 6.48 1.39 19.64
N LEU A 306 7.45 2.09 19.04
CA LEU A 306 8.83 2.02 19.49
C LEU A 306 8.88 2.83 20.77
N VAL A 307 9.53 2.28 21.79
CA VAL A 307 9.52 2.74 23.18
C VAL A 307 9.65 4.27 23.24
#